data_AF-U3I437-F1
#
_entry.id   AF-U3I437-F1
#
_cell.length_a   1.000
_cell.length_b   1.000
_cell.length_c   1.000
_cell.angle_alpha   90.00
_cell.angle_beta   90.00
_cell.angle_gamma   90.00
#
_symmetry.space_group_name_H-M   'P 1'
#
loop_
_entity.id
_entity.type
_entity.pdbx_description
1 polymer ?
#
loop_
_entity_poly.entity_id
_entity_poly.type
_entity_poly.pdbx_seq_one_letter_code
_entity_poly.pdbx_strand_id
1 'polypeptide(L)'
;MPTYCVTVRGIQLPWVTLSVRGPSASPPNSSIKRVSGRCPGGSCLPAQSSRHLAWAERGASMPSAFQLQCHLVLIFLAAYKGETRYLEVRDAGEDEPFLLLSEDLKRELSAGQIYRRSLRCIDMLSIEGQFTFTAEQPQLHCATFFIGEPEELITIDYDFVDIDCQGGDFLKVFDGWILKGEKFPSSLDHPLPTSERYTDFCESGNMQRSVRSSQNVAMIFFRIHHPGNGFTVTVKKTTNLFPCNVISQTPSGRFTMVIPHQHRNCSFSIIYPVVIKISDLILGHLNGLFLKKPSAGCAGVGDFVELLGGTGLDPSKMFPLADLCHSFHGSAQMKIGCDNTVLRMVSSGKHINRVTFEYYQLDLQEIENRKENSIEEFCFPSI
;
A
#
# COMPACT_ATOMS: atom_id res chain seq x y z
N MET A 1 53.99 -3.72 7.64
CA MET A 1 53.61 -2.35 7.22
C MET A 1 52.09 -2.31 7.10
N PRO A 2 51.44 -1.22 7.54
CA PRO A 2 50.44 -1.26 8.60
C PRO A 2 49.13 -1.94 8.21
N THR A 3 48.59 -2.60 9.22
CA THR A 3 47.26 -3.16 9.38
C THR A 3 46.22 -2.04 9.37
N TYR A 4 45.17 -2.19 8.55
CA TYR A 4 43.90 -1.51 8.76
C TYR A 4 42.84 -2.58 8.99
N CYS A 5 42.27 -2.58 10.21
CA CYS A 5 41.05 -3.29 10.53
C CYS A 5 39.86 -2.42 10.12
N VAL A 6 38.90 -3.00 9.42
CA VAL A 6 37.49 -2.60 9.52
C VAL A 6 36.71 -3.87 9.86
N THR A 7 36.23 -3.91 11.08
CA THR A 7 35.31 -4.92 11.58
C THR A 7 33.90 -4.38 11.38
N VAL A 8 33.10 -5.03 10.53
CA VAL A 8 31.64 -4.90 10.54
C VAL A 8 31.07 -6.27 10.89
N ARG A 9 30.54 -6.39 12.11
CA ARG A 9 29.66 -7.47 12.56
C ARG A 9 28.33 -7.33 11.80
N GLY A 10 27.67 -8.35 11.30
CA GLY A 10 27.94 -9.78 11.28
C GLY A 10 26.79 -10.44 10.55
N ILE A 11 27.06 -11.02 9.37
CA ILE A 11 26.24 -12.06 8.74
C ILE A 11 27.24 -12.99 8.05
N GLN A 12 27.22 -14.25 8.47
CA GLN A 12 28.10 -15.29 7.96
C GLN A 12 27.24 -16.28 7.17
N LEU A 13 27.37 -16.27 5.84
CA LEU A 13 26.73 -17.26 4.96
C LEU A 13 27.71 -18.44 4.71
N PRO A 14 27.22 -19.69 4.66
CA PRO A 14 28.07 -20.83 4.36
C PRO A 14 28.48 -20.88 2.87
N TRP A 15 29.72 -21.30 2.67
CA TRP A 15 30.41 -21.44 1.39
C TRP A 15 29.86 -22.60 0.56
N VAL A 16 29.72 -22.40 -0.76
CA VAL A 16 29.82 -23.48 -1.75
C VAL A 16 30.80 -23.04 -2.84
N THR A 17 31.93 -23.75 -2.89
CA THR A 17 32.96 -23.62 -3.93
C THR A 17 32.54 -24.33 -5.20
N LEU A 18 32.62 -23.65 -6.34
CA LEU A 18 32.71 -24.28 -7.66
C LEU A 18 33.75 -23.55 -8.51
N SER A 19 34.87 -24.24 -8.71
CA SER A 19 35.98 -23.88 -9.58
C SER A 19 35.67 -24.31 -11.01
N VAL A 20 35.71 -23.39 -11.98
CA VAL A 20 35.99 -23.76 -13.38
C VAL A 20 36.83 -22.66 -14.05
N ARG A 21 37.90 -23.11 -14.71
CA ARG A 21 38.90 -22.36 -15.50
C ARG A 21 38.27 -21.74 -16.76
N GLY A 22 38.88 -20.65 -17.25
CA GLY A 22 38.52 -19.95 -18.51
C GLY A 22 38.78 -20.75 -19.81
N PRO A 23 38.89 -20.12 -21.02
CA PRO A 23 39.44 -18.78 -21.25
C PRO A 23 38.76 -17.89 -22.35
N SER A 24 39.09 -16.59 -22.26
CA SER A 24 39.36 -15.59 -23.31
C SER A 24 38.56 -15.54 -24.64
N ALA A 25 37.96 -14.37 -24.92
CA ALA A 25 38.09 -13.67 -26.21
C ALA A 25 37.63 -12.20 -26.11
N SER A 26 38.48 -11.28 -26.57
CA SER A 26 38.27 -9.83 -26.76
C SER A 26 37.47 -9.49 -28.03
N PRO A 27 36.92 -8.27 -28.14
CA PRO A 27 37.05 -7.54 -29.41
C PRO A 27 37.41 -6.03 -29.27
N PRO A 28 37.81 -5.36 -30.38
CA PRO A 28 38.55 -4.09 -30.36
C PRO A 28 37.73 -2.83 -30.67
N ASN A 29 38.38 -1.68 -30.41
CA ASN A 29 38.05 -0.32 -30.83
C ASN A 29 37.76 -0.13 -32.33
N SER A 30 36.88 0.83 -32.70
CA SER A 30 37.27 2.07 -33.42
C SER A 30 36.12 2.82 -34.14
N SER A 31 36.10 4.15 -33.94
CA SER A 31 36.00 5.24 -34.94
C SER A 31 34.73 5.56 -35.75
N ILE A 32 34.10 6.68 -35.35
CA ILE A 32 33.71 7.89 -36.11
C ILE A 32 33.73 7.83 -37.66
N LYS A 33 32.60 8.20 -38.29
CA LYS A 33 32.56 9.00 -39.53
C LYS A 33 31.29 9.86 -39.65
N ARG A 34 31.51 11.18 -39.79
CA ARG A 34 30.54 12.20 -40.23
C ARG A 34 30.16 11.97 -41.69
N VAL A 35 28.92 12.24 -42.05
CA VAL A 35 28.53 12.62 -43.42
C VAL A 35 27.80 13.96 -43.37
N SER A 36 28.38 14.91 -44.10
CA SER A 36 27.88 16.25 -44.39
C SER A 36 27.15 16.26 -45.74
N GLY A 37 26.01 16.96 -45.82
CA GLY A 37 25.37 17.32 -47.08
C GLY A 37 24.74 18.72 -46.97
N ARG A 38 25.15 19.64 -47.85
CA ARG A 38 24.74 21.06 -47.92
C ARG A 38 23.49 21.26 -48.80
N CYS A 39 22.68 22.24 -48.37
CA CYS A 39 21.77 23.22 -49.00
C CYS A 39 21.73 23.35 -50.55
N PRO A 40 20.65 23.90 -51.18
CA PRO A 40 20.00 25.23 -50.93
C PRO A 40 18.45 25.19 -51.01
N GLY A 41 17.59 26.19 -50.79
CA GLY A 41 17.64 27.65 -50.65
C GLY A 41 16.32 28.22 -51.22
N GLY A 42 15.66 29.17 -50.51
CA GLY A 42 14.54 30.02 -50.98
C GLY A 42 13.13 29.40 -50.97
N SER A 43 12.01 30.12 -50.89
CA SER A 43 11.62 31.42 -50.34
C SER A 43 10.12 31.59 -50.64
N CYS A 44 9.40 32.24 -49.72
CA CYS A 44 8.17 33.01 -49.91
C CYS A 44 6.80 32.33 -50.19
N LEU A 45 5.85 32.72 -49.34
CA LEU A 45 4.39 32.64 -49.40
C LEU A 45 3.80 33.15 -50.75
N PRO A 46 2.51 32.85 -50.99
CA PRO A 46 1.58 33.98 -50.97
C PRO A 46 0.30 33.74 -50.17
N ALA A 47 -0.20 34.84 -49.64
CA ALA A 47 -1.53 35.04 -49.09
C ALA A 47 -2.60 35.04 -50.20
N GLN A 48 -3.81 34.58 -49.89
CA GLN A 48 -5.01 34.96 -50.62
C GLN A 48 -6.07 35.50 -49.65
N SER A 49 -6.61 36.66 -50.04
CA SER A 49 -7.54 37.48 -49.28
C SER A 49 -9.00 37.14 -49.57
N SER A 50 -9.82 37.30 -48.53
CA SER A 50 -11.11 38.01 -48.49
C SER A 50 -12.23 37.64 -49.45
N ARG A 51 -13.34 37.17 -48.86
CA ARG A 51 -14.68 37.74 -49.16
C ARG A 51 -15.44 38.07 -47.88
N HIS A 52 -15.83 39.34 -47.80
CA HIS A 52 -16.72 39.92 -46.81
C HIS A 52 -18.13 39.33 -46.89
N LEU A 53 -18.76 39.16 -45.73
CA LEU A 53 -20.19 39.41 -45.53
C LEU A 53 -20.37 39.89 -44.09
N ALA A 54 -20.51 41.21 -43.95
CA ALA A 54 -20.90 41.87 -42.72
C ALA A 54 -22.42 41.80 -42.59
N TRP A 55 -22.91 41.20 -41.50
CA TRP A 55 -24.23 41.49 -40.96
C TRP A 55 -24.04 42.02 -39.54
N ALA A 56 -24.48 43.26 -39.35
CA ALA A 56 -24.46 43.97 -38.09
C ALA A 56 -25.68 43.57 -37.26
N GLU A 57 -25.47 43.09 -36.03
CA GLU A 57 -26.51 43.11 -35.01
C GLU A 57 -25.95 43.59 -33.67
N ARG A 58 -26.31 44.85 -33.38
CA ARG A 58 -26.86 45.36 -32.12
C ARG A 58 -26.35 44.69 -30.83
N GLY A 59 -25.59 45.47 -30.06
CA GLY A 59 -25.38 45.22 -28.65
C GLY A 59 -26.70 45.12 -27.89
N ALA A 60 -26.87 44.01 -27.19
CA ALA A 60 -27.82 43.87 -26.11
C ALA A 60 -27.02 43.57 -24.84
N SER A 61 -26.98 44.55 -23.94
CA SER A 61 -26.48 44.39 -22.58
C SER A 61 -27.32 43.32 -21.87
N MET A 62 -26.71 42.20 -21.53
CA MET A 62 -27.37 41.16 -20.75
C MET A 62 -27.60 41.63 -19.30
N PRO A 63 -28.78 41.35 -18.70
CA PRO A 63 -29.05 41.69 -17.31
C PRO A 63 -28.11 40.90 -16.37
N SER A 64 -27.52 41.58 -15.39
CA SER A 64 -26.57 41.04 -14.40
C SER A 64 -27.09 39.83 -13.61
N ALA A 65 -28.39 39.57 -13.61
CA ALA A 65 -29.01 38.40 -12.98
C ALA A 65 -28.75 37.08 -13.73
N PHE A 66 -28.52 37.12 -15.06
CA PHE A 66 -28.32 35.90 -15.87
C PHE A 66 -26.86 35.40 -15.81
N GLN A 67 -25.89 36.31 -15.65
CA GLN A 67 -24.49 35.96 -15.40
C GLN A 67 -24.29 35.23 -14.08
N LEU A 68 -25.04 35.61 -13.03
CA LEU A 68 -24.96 34.97 -11.72
C LEU A 68 -25.48 33.52 -11.74
N GLN A 69 -26.57 33.27 -12.49
CA GLN A 69 -27.13 31.92 -12.63
C GLN A 69 -26.21 30.99 -13.43
N CYS A 70 -25.55 31.48 -14.49
CA CYS A 70 -24.57 30.68 -15.22
C CYS A 70 -23.32 30.36 -14.38
N HIS A 71 -22.85 31.28 -13.53
CA HIS A 71 -21.73 31.01 -12.63
C HIS A 71 -22.08 30.01 -11.53
N LEU A 72 -23.29 30.05 -10.97
CA LEU A 72 -23.75 29.06 -10.00
C LEU A 72 -23.85 27.66 -10.62
N VAL A 73 -24.37 27.52 -11.84
CA VAL A 73 -24.41 26.23 -12.55
C VAL A 73 -23.01 25.69 -12.83
N LEU A 74 -22.04 26.55 -13.16
CA LEU A 74 -20.64 26.15 -13.35
C LEU A 74 -19.97 25.75 -12.03
N ILE A 75 -20.28 26.41 -10.91
CA ILE A 75 -19.78 26.03 -9.57
C ILE A 75 -20.38 24.69 -9.13
N PHE A 76 -21.67 24.44 -9.38
CA PHE A 76 -22.30 23.15 -9.10
C PHE A 76 -21.74 22.03 -10.00
N LEU A 77 -21.44 22.32 -11.28
CA LEU A 77 -20.76 21.37 -12.16
C LEU A 77 -19.30 21.11 -11.77
N ALA A 78 -18.58 22.12 -11.27
CA ALA A 78 -17.23 21.97 -10.74
C ALA A 78 -17.21 21.19 -9.41
N ALA A 79 -18.20 21.41 -8.54
CA ALA A 79 -18.38 20.64 -7.31
C ALA A 79 -18.79 19.18 -7.58
N TYR A 80 -19.62 18.93 -8.62
CA TYR A 80 -19.98 17.57 -9.05
C TYR A 80 -18.82 16.82 -9.71
N LYS A 81 -17.83 17.54 -10.25
CA LYS A 81 -16.60 16.97 -10.82
C LYS A 81 -15.45 16.78 -9.82
N GLY A 82 -15.66 17.06 -8.53
CA GLY A 82 -14.78 16.57 -7.46
C GLY A 82 -13.30 16.91 -7.61
N GLU A 83 -12.96 18.20 -7.78
CA GLU A 83 -11.60 18.68 -7.54
C GLU A 83 -11.61 19.83 -6.52
N THR A 84 -11.65 19.48 -5.24
CA THR A 84 -11.21 20.36 -4.15
C THR A 84 -9.85 19.86 -3.67
N ARG A 85 -8.77 20.32 -4.33
CA ARG A 85 -7.41 20.15 -3.82
C ARG A 85 -7.19 21.22 -2.75
N TYR A 86 -7.00 20.78 -1.50
CA TYR A 86 -6.36 21.58 -0.47
C TYR A 86 -4.85 21.53 -0.73
N LEU A 87 -4.26 22.68 -1.05
CA LEU A 87 -2.82 22.88 -1.09
C LEU A 87 -2.36 23.18 0.35
N GLU A 88 -1.76 22.21 1.02
CA GLU A 88 -0.78 22.49 2.05
C GLU A 88 0.60 22.15 1.49
N VAL A 89 1.40 23.21 1.29
CA VAL A 89 2.81 23.13 0.96
C VAL A 89 3.54 22.61 2.20
N ARG A 90 4.16 21.43 2.12
CA ARG A 90 5.20 21.01 3.06
C ARG A 90 6.55 21.06 2.36
N ASP A 91 7.49 21.70 3.06
CA ASP A 91 8.91 21.77 2.78
C ASP A 91 9.48 20.35 2.54
N ALA A 92 10.24 20.22 1.47
CA ALA A 92 10.94 19.00 1.10
C ALA A 92 12.18 18.84 1.98
N GLY A 93 12.15 17.86 2.88
CA GLY A 93 13.36 17.23 3.40
C GLY A 93 13.80 16.18 2.38
N GLU A 94 15.00 16.39 1.85
CA GLU A 94 15.66 15.51 0.88
C GLU A 94 15.99 14.14 1.50
N ASP A 95 16.17 13.14 0.61
CA ASP A 95 16.54 11.74 0.83
C ASP A 95 15.43 10.74 1.18
N GLU A 96 14.77 10.16 0.16
CA GLU A 96 14.36 8.74 0.16
C GLU A 96 14.06 8.24 -1.29
N PRO A 97 14.79 7.25 -1.83
CA PRO A 97 14.72 6.83 -3.23
C PRO A 97 13.43 6.09 -3.63
N PHE A 98 12.56 5.72 -2.68
CA PHE A 98 11.37 4.91 -2.93
C PHE A 98 10.11 5.70 -3.34
N LEU A 99 10.00 6.97 -2.95
CA LEU A 99 8.85 7.82 -3.33
C LEU A 99 8.97 8.36 -4.76
N LEU A 100 10.19 8.65 -5.20
CA LEU A 100 10.48 9.19 -6.53
C LEU A 100 10.14 8.20 -7.67
N LEU A 101 10.30 6.89 -7.43
CA LEU A 101 9.95 5.87 -8.42
C LEU A 101 8.45 5.80 -8.71
N SER A 102 7.60 6.18 -7.74
CA SER A 102 6.15 6.19 -7.92
C SER A 102 5.67 7.40 -8.73
N GLU A 103 6.22 8.59 -8.46
CA GLU A 103 5.81 9.82 -9.15
C GLU A 103 6.29 9.90 -10.60
N ASP A 104 7.52 9.47 -10.89
CA ASP A 104 8.04 9.44 -12.27
C ASP A 104 7.31 8.38 -13.11
N LEU A 105 7.01 7.22 -12.53
CA LEU A 105 6.20 6.19 -13.17
C LEU A 105 4.76 6.67 -13.40
N LYS A 106 4.18 7.39 -12.42
CA LYS A 106 2.84 8.01 -12.54
C LYS A 106 2.79 9.06 -13.64
N ARG A 107 3.90 9.76 -13.92
CA ARG A 107 4.04 10.64 -15.08
C ARG A 107 4.12 9.86 -16.40
N GLU A 108 4.80 8.73 -16.45
CA GLU A 108 4.85 7.88 -17.66
C GLU A 108 3.50 7.20 -17.98
N LEU A 109 2.70 6.81 -16.98
CA LEU A 109 1.36 6.24 -17.16
C LEU A 109 0.28 7.24 -17.64
N SER A 110 0.58 8.54 -17.69
CA SER A 110 -0.37 9.58 -18.12
C SER A 110 -0.80 9.48 -19.60
N ALA A 111 -0.21 8.55 -20.36
CA ALA A 111 -0.55 8.23 -21.75
C ALA A 111 -1.58 7.07 -21.90
N GLY A 112 -2.33 6.71 -20.86
CA GLY A 112 -3.38 5.67 -20.95
C GLY A 112 -2.84 4.25 -21.18
N GLN A 113 -1.55 4.04 -20.95
CA GLN A 113 -0.89 2.75 -21.12
C GLN A 113 -0.84 2.02 -19.77
N ILE A 114 -1.49 0.84 -19.72
CA ILE A 114 -1.42 -0.04 -18.54
C ILE A 114 0.05 -0.43 -18.32
N TYR A 115 0.56 -0.19 -17.11
CA TYR A 115 1.90 -0.58 -16.71
C TYR A 115 2.07 -2.10 -16.86
N ARG A 116 3.20 -2.53 -17.42
CA ARG A 116 3.50 -3.95 -17.66
C ARG A 116 4.88 -4.31 -17.18
N ARG A 117 5.01 -5.43 -16.46
CA ARG A 117 6.30 -5.95 -15.98
C ARG A 117 6.26 -7.46 -15.79
N SER A 118 7.39 -8.13 -15.97
CA SER A 118 7.56 -9.52 -15.54
C SER A 118 7.66 -9.63 -14.01
N LEU A 119 7.03 -10.68 -13.46
CA LEU A 119 7.12 -11.04 -12.05
C LEU A 119 8.38 -11.85 -11.77
N ARG A 120 8.95 -11.62 -10.58
CA ARG A 120 9.97 -12.50 -10.00
C ARG A 120 9.29 -13.61 -9.20
N CYS A 121 10.05 -14.66 -8.85
CA CYS A 121 9.54 -15.73 -7.99
C CYS A 121 9.11 -15.21 -6.61
N ILE A 122 9.87 -14.27 -6.03
CA ILE A 122 9.44 -13.50 -4.87
C ILE A 122 9.43 -12.03 -5.26
N ASP A 123 8.26 -11.39 -5.18
CA ASP A 123 8.08 -10.00 -5.61
C ASP A 123 7.10 -9.28 -4.66
N MET A 124 7.29 -7.97 -4.50
CA MET A 124 6.40 -7.11 -3.71
C MET A 124 6.03 -5.89 -4.54
N LEU A 125 4.74 -5.64 -4.70
CA LEU A 125 4.21 -4.68 -5.66
C LEU A 125 3.17 -3.78 -5.01
N SER A 126 3.40 -2.47 -5.09
CA SER A 126 2.47 -1.44 -4.62
C SER A 126 1.72 -0.73 -5.75
N ILE A 127 1.99 -1.10 -7.01
CA ILE A 127 1.49 -0.43 -8.22
C ILE A 127 0.46 -1.30 -8.95
N GLU A 128 -0.48 -0.63 -9.61
CA GLU A 128 -1.42 -1.27 -10.54
C GLU A 128 -0.73 -1.60 -11.87
N GLY A 129 -1.25 -2.59 -12.57
CA GLY A 129 -0.72 -2.96 -13.88
C GLY A 129 -1.02 -4.41 -14.24
N GLN A 130 -0.44 -4.83 -15.36
CA GLN A 130 -0.47 -6.21 -15.82
C GLN A 130 0.91 -6.84 -15.61
N PHE A 131 0.91 -8.01 -14.99
CA PHE A 131 2.12 -8.68 -14.56
C PHE A 131 2.15 -10.11 -15.09
N THR A 132 3.29 -10.50 -15.68
CA THR A 132 3.46 -11.82 -16.29
C THR A 132 4.56 -12.60 -15.58
N PHE A 133 4.27 -13.84 -15.20
CA PHE A 133 5.27 -14.79 -14.75
C PHE A 133 5.44 -15.90 -15.79
N THR A 134 6.68 -16.26 -16.09
CA THR A 134 7.03 -17.40 -16.94
C THR A 134 8.18 -18.16 -16.27
N ALA A 135 8.02 -19.46 -16.08
CA ALA A 135 9.03 -20.29 -15.46
C ALA A 135 10.21 -20.52 -16.41
N GLU A 136 11.42 -20.18 -16.01
CA GLU A 136 12.65 -20.55 -16.74
C GLU A 136 13.12 -21.97 -16.36
N GLN A 137 12.79 -22.40 -15.15
CA GLN A 137 13.12 -23.68 -14.54
C GLN A 137 12.00 -24.06 -13.55
N PRO A 138 11.96 -25.28 -12.99
CA PRO A 138 10.98 -25.63 -11.97
C PRO A 138 11.06 -24.69 -10.76
N GLN A 139 9.93 -24.08 -10.39
CA GLN A 139 9.81 -23.10 -9.32
C GLN A 139 8.73 -23.55 -8.32
N LEU A 140 9.14 -23.93 -7.11
CA LEU A 140 8.27 -24.66 -6.17
C LEU A 140 7.62 -23.82 -5.06
N HIS A 141 8.18 -22.66 -4.74
CA HIS A 141 7.79 -21.85 -3.58
C HIS A 141 7.84 -20.35 -3.89
N CYS A 142 7.10 -19.93 -4.92
CA CYS A 142 7.04 -18.54 -5.32
C CYS A 142 5.84 -17.83 -4.70
N ALA A 143 6.00 -16.53 -4.44
CA ALA A 143 4.94 -15.68 -3.91
C ALA A 143 5.09 -14.23 -4.37
N THR A 144 3.97 -13.61 -4.71
CA THR A 144 3.88 -12.19 -5.04
C THR A 144 2.98 -11.51 -4.03
N PHE A 145 3.51 -10.48 -3.37
CA PHE A 145 2.80 -9.68 -2.37
C PHE A 145 2.32 -8.38 -3.00
N PHE A 146 1.01 -8.13 -2.96
CA PHE A 146 0.41 -6.89 -3.40
C PHE A 146 -0.04 -6.07 -2.20
N ILE A 147 0.21 -4.76 -2.26
CA ILE A 147 -0.21 -3.80 -1.24
C ILE A 147 -0.76 -2.52 -1.88
N GLY A 148 -1.91 -2.08 -1.39
CA GLY A 148 -2.54 -0.81 -1.73
C GLY A 148 -2.36 0.22 -0.62
N GLU A 149 -2.77 1.44 -0.91
CA GLU A 149 -2.92 2.46 0.11
C GLU A 149 -4.00 2.03 1.15
N PRO A 150 -4.00 2.61 2.35
CA PRO A 150 -4.95 2.24 3.41
C PRO A 150 -6.42 2.20 2.99
N GLU A 151 -6.84 3.12 2.12
CA GLU A 151 -8.20 3.23 1.60
C GLU A 151 -8.42 2.48 0.27
N GLU A 152 -7.57 1.52 -0.08
CA GLU A 152 -7.69 0.74 -1.31
C GLU A 152 -7.98 -0.74 -1.05
N LEU A 153 -8.69 -1.39 -1.97
CA LEU A 153 -8.84 -2.84 -2.06
C LEU A 153 -8.26 -3.33 -3.37
N ILE A 154 -7.59 -4.48 -3.31
CA ILE A 154 -6.91 -5.08 -4.45
C ILE A 154 -7.84 -6.08 -5.15
N THR A 155 -7.90 -6.00 -6.47
CA THR A 155 -8.57 -6.97 -7.34
C THR A 155 -7.56 -7.53 -8.33
N ILE A 156 -7.51 -8.86 -8.45
CA ILE A 156 -6.59 -9.61 -9.30
C ILE A 156 -7.43 -10.31 -10.36
N ASP A 157 -7.28 -9.90 -11.62
CA ASP A 157 -7.91 -10.52 -12.78
C ASP A 157 -6.93 -11.47 -13.46
N TYR A 158 -7.35 -12.69 -13.75
CA TYR A 158 -6.58 -13.65 -14.54
C TYR A 158 -6.78 -13.35 -16.03
N ASP A 159 -5.72 -12.87 -16.68
CA ASP A 159 -5.75 -12.58 -18.13
C ASP A 159 -5.40 -13.82 -18.95
N PHE A 160 -4.38 -14.56 -18.51
CA PHE A 160 -3.89 -15.78 -19.15
C PHE A 160 -3.28 -16.70 -18.10
N VAL A 161 -3.56 -18.00 -18.16
CA VAL A 161 -2.98 -19.00 -17.26
C VAL A 161 -2.69 -20.26 -18.06
N ASP A 162 -1.43 -20.69 -18.05
CA ASP A 162 -0.95 -21.91 -18.69
C ASP A 162 -0.04 -22.66 -17.70
N ILE A 163 -0.68 -23.48 -16.86
CA ILE A 163 -0.04 -24.28 -15.80
C ILE A 163 -0.61 -25.70 -15.80
N ASP A 164 0.17 -26.68 -15.35
CA ASP A 164 -0.25 -28.08 -15.31
C ASP A 164 -0.89 -28.45 -13.95
N CYS A 165 -2.16 -28.10 -13.78
CA CYS A 165 -2.91 -28.41 -12.56
C CYS A 165 -2.94 -29.93 -12.23
N GLN A 166 -2.93 -30.81 -13.25
CA GLN A 166 -2.96 -32.26 -13.05
C GLN A 166 -1.58 -32.80 -12.65
N GLY A 167 -0.51 -32.20 -13.19
CA GLY A 167 0.88 -32.44 -12.79
C GLY A 167 1.27 -31.82 -11.45
N GLY A 168 0.34 -31.15 -10.77
CA GLY A 168 0.54 -30.59 -9.43
C GLY A 168 1.02 -29.13 -9.42
N ASP A 169 1.03 -28.42 -10.55
CA ASP A 169 1.11 -26.95 -10.50
C ASP A 169 -0.09 -26.38 -9.76
N PHE A 170 0.08 -25.21 -9.14
CA PHE A 170 -1.04 -24.47 -8.57
C PHE A 170 -0.79 -22.96 -8.65
N LEU A 171 -1.88 -22.22 -8.74
CA LEU A 171 -1.92 -20.77 -8.66
C LEU A 171 -3.02 -20.40 -7.67
N LYS A 172 -2.62 -19.87 -6.51
CA LYS A 172 -3.54 -19.57 -5.42
C LYS A 172 -3.43 -18.12 -5.01
N VAL A 173 -4.58 -17.48 -4.83
CA VAL A 173 -4.67 -16.16 -4.20
C VAL A 173 -5.10 -16.35 -2.75
N PHE A 174 -4.46 -15.64 -1.84
CA PHE A 174 -4.87 -15.49 -0.47
C PHE A 174 -5.41 -14.08 -0.24
N ASP A 175 -6.64 -14.01 0.28
CA ASP A 175 -7.26 -12.77 0.77
C ASP A 175 -6.58 -12.35 2.08
N GLY A 176 -5.62 -11.43 1.97
CA GLY A 176 -4.69 -11.05 3.05
C GLY A 176 -3.24 -11.40 2.72
N TRP A 177 -2.39 -11.48 3.76
CA TRP A 177 -0.96 -11.83 3.65
C TRP A 177 -0.58 -12.98 4.57
N ILE A 178 0.39 -13.79 4.12
CA ILE A 178 1.03 -14.83 4.94
C ILE A 178 2.52 -14.54 5.01
N LEU A 179 3.03 -14.27 6.20
CA LEU A 179 4.44 -13.98 6.42
C LEU A 179 4.93 -14.71 7.66
N LYS A 180 6.06 -15.43 7.54
CA LYS A 180 6.66 -16.23 8.64
C LYS A 180 5.67 -17.20 9.33
N GLY A 181 4.68 -17.71 8.58
CA GLY A 181 3.67 -18.63 9.09
C GLY A 181 2.49 -17.95 9.82
N GLU A 182 2.52 -16.63 9.96
CA GLU A 182 1.40 -15.83 10.46
C GLU A 182 0.50 -15.36 9.32
N LYS A 183 -0.78 -15.18 9.63
CA LYS A 183 -1.79 -14.73 8.66
C LYS A 183 -2.28 -13.35 9.09
N PHE A 184 -2.27 -12.43 8.15
CA PHE A 184 -2.92 -11.13 8.28
C PHE A 184 -4.13 -11.06 7.37
N PRO A 185 -5.30 -10.62 7.83
CA PRO A 185 -5.65 -10.38 9.24
C PRO A 185 -5.66 -11.70 10.03
N SER A 186 -5.71 -11.61 11.37
CA SER A 186 -5.87 -12.80 12.21
C SER A 186 -7.17 -13.53 11.88
N SER A 187 -7.28 -14.80 12.27
CA SER A 187 -8.54 -15.55 12.13
C SER A 187 -9.67 -15.00 13.01
N LEU A 188 -9.36 -14.14 13.99
CA LEU A 188 -10.35 -13.49 14.86
C LEU A 188 -10.89 -12.17 14.28
N ASP A 189 -10.13 -11.56 13.36
CA ASP A 189 -10.45 -10.23 12.83
C ASP A 189 -10.92 -10.28 11.37
N HIS A 190 -10.62 -11.36 10.65
CA HIS A 190 -11.12 -11.57 9.30
C HIS A 190 -12.57 -12.11 9.31
N PRO A 191 -13.48 -11.60 8.46
CA PRO A 191 -14.87 -12.07 8.41
C PRO A 191 -15.02 -13.50 7.89
N LEU A 192 -14.14 -13.92 6.96
CA LEU A 192 -14.11 -15.28 6.41
C LEU A 192 -13.14 -16.18 7.18
N PRO A 193 -13.46 -17.47 7.37
CA PRO A 193 -12.54 -18.44 7.92
C PRO A 193 -11.34 -18.65 6.99
N THR A 194 -10.21 -19.10 7.56
CA THR A 194 -8.95 -19.27 6.81
C THR A 194 -9.09 -20.11 5.54
N SER A 195 -9.90 -21.18 5.54
CA SER A 195 -10.11 -22.04 4.38
C SER A 195 -10.76 -21.32 3.19
N GLU A 196 -11.65 -20.37 3.47
CA GLU A 196 -12.39 -19.61 2.45
C GLU A 196 -11.60 -18.40 1.93
N ARG A 197 -10.47 -18.07 2.57
CA ARG A 197 -9.56 -17.00 2.14
C ARG A 197 -8.61 -17.42 1.04
N TYR A 198 -8.59 -18.71 0.70
CA TYR A 198 -7.82 -19.24 -0.42
C TYR A 198 -8.72 -19.39 -1.63
N THR A 199 -8.31 -18.82 -2.76
CA THR A 199 -8.91 -19.10 -4.06
C THR A 199 -7.88 -19.84 -4.90
N ASP A 200 -8.16 -21.09 -5.23
CA ASP A 200 -7.32 -21.92 -6.08
C ASP A 200 -7.86 -21.94 -7.51
N PHE A 201 -7.05 -21.43 -8.44
CA PHE A 201 -7.38 -21.43 -9.86
C PHE A 201 -7.67 -22.84 -10.40
N CYS A 202 -6.94 -23.85 -9.92
CA CYS A 202 -7.07 -25.23 -10.38
C CYS A 202 -8.36 -25.90 -9.87
N GLU A 203 -8.91 -25.47 -8.73
CA GLU A 203 -10.14 -26.03 -8.15
C GLU A 203 -11.40 -25.31 -8.62
N SER A 204 -11.34 -23.98 -8.78
CA SER A 204 -12.51 -23.16 -9.15
C SER A 204 -13.01 -23.41 -10.58
N GLY A 205 -12.24 -24.13 -11.40
CA GLY A 205 -12.41 -24.16 -12.86
C GLY A 205 -12.29 -22.76 -13.46
N ASN A 206 -12.22 -22.63 -14.78
CA ASN A 206 -12.13 -21.31 -15.46
C ASN A 206 -13.34 -20.36 -15.23
N MET A 207 -14.21 -20.64 -14.27
CA MET A 207 -15.35 -19.81 -13.88
C MET A 207 -14.94 -18.56 -13.09
N GLN A 208 -13.94 -18.65 -12.21
CA GLN A 208 -13.51 -17.53 -11.39
C GLN A 208 -12.33 -16.78 -12.01
N ARG A 209 -12.65 -15.78 -12.83
CA ARG A 209 -11.65 -14.95 -13.56
C ARG A 209 -11.05 -13.82 -12.74
N SER A 210 -11.59 -13.54 -11.56
CA SER A 210 -11.20 -12.40 -10.74
C SER A 210 -11.30 -12.76 -9.26
N VAL A 211 -10.34 -12.26 -8.47
CA VAL A 211 -10.32 -12.39 -7.02
C VAL A 211 -10.16 -11.01 -6.43
N ARG A 212 -11.06 -10.65 -5.50
CA ARG A 212 -11.01 -9.38 -4.79
C ARG A 212 -10.62 -9.65 -3.34
N SER A 213 -9.60 -8.95 -2.87
CA SER A 213 -9.22 -8.93 -1.46
C SER A 213 -10.20 -8.09 -0.65
N SER A 214 -10.45 -8.53 0.56
CA SER A 214 -11.21 -7.84 1.60
C SER A 214 -10.35 -6.82 2.35
N GLN A 215 -9.03 -6.81 2.14
CA GLN A 215 -8.05 -5.89 2.71
C GLN A 215 -7.32 -5.09 1.64
N ASN A 216 -6.48 -4.15 2.07
CA ASN A 216 -5.56 -3.44 1.17
C ASN A 216 -4.35 -4.28 0.76
N VAL A 217 -4.37 -5.59 1.01
CA VAL A 217 -3.27 -6.50 0.69
C VAL A 217 -3.81 -7.80 0.11
N ALA A 218 -3.05 -8.39 -0.81
CA ALA A 218 -3.35 -9.70 -1.38
C ALA A 218 -2.04 -10.44 -1.65
N MET A 219 -2.07 -11.76 -1.63
CA MET A 219 -0.89 -12.59 -1.90
C MET A 219 -1.23 -13.64 -2.95
N ILE A 220 -0.45 -13.69 -4.03
CA ILE A 220 -0.44 -14.84 -4.93
C ILE A 220 0.68 -15.76 -4.49
N PHE A 221 0.43 -17.05 -4.38
CA PHE A 221 1.48 -18.05 -4.20
C PHE A 221 1.25 -19.19 -5.19
N PHE A 222 2.35 -19.66 -5.78
CA PHE A 222 2.28 -20.53 -6.93
C PHE A 222 3.48 -21.47 -7.02
N ARG A 223 3.25 -22.56 -7.72
CA ARG A 223 4.24 -23.58 -8.08
C ARG A 223 4.05 -23.92 -9.54
N ILE A 224 5.14 -23.87 -10.30
CA ILE A 224 5.16 -24.18 -11.74
C ILE A 224 6.39 -25.06 -12.02
N HIS A 225 6.15 -26.31 -12.41
CA HIS A 225 7.21 -27.28 -12.65
C HIS A 225 7.83 -27.15 -14.04
N HIS A 226 7.04 -26.88 -15.06
CA HIS A 226 7.50 -26.91 -16.45
C HIS A 226 8.04 -25.55 -16.90
N PRO A 227 9.26 -25.49 -17.46
CA PRO A 227 9.76 -24.29 -18.11
C PRO A 227 8.86 -23.85 -19.28
N GLY A 228 8.65 -22.55 -19.44
CA GLY A 228 7.76 -21.96 -20.44
C GLY A 228 6.32 -21.76 -19.96
N ASN A 229 5.86 -22.54 -18.97
CA ASN A 229 4.55 -22.36 -18.35
C ASN A 229 4.52 -21.09 -17.48
N GLY A 230 3.34 -20.54 -17.28
CA GLY A 230 3.21 -19.24 -16.65
C GLY A 230 1.79 -18.71 -16.52
N PHE A 231 1.69 -17.47 -16.08
CA PHE A 231 0.42 -16.76 -15.99
C PHE A 231 0.61 -15.25 -16.20
N THR A 232 -0.46 -14.58 -16.58
CA THR A 232 -0.56 -13.12 -16.63
C THR A 232 -1.79 -12.69 -15.85
N VAL A 233 -1.58 -11.74 -14.95
CA VAL A 233 -2.63 -11.15 -14.11
C VAL A 233 -2.66 -9.64 -14.26
N THR A 234 -3.84 -9.06 -14.22
CA THR A 234 -4.03 -7.61 -14.09
C THR A 234 -4.46 -7.29 -12.67
N VAL A 235 -3.75 -6.35 -12.05
CA VAL A 235 -4.02 -5.87 -10.69
C VAL A 235 -4.61 -4.48 -10.76
N LYS A 236 -5.76 -4.33 -10.10
CA LYS A 236 -6.51 -3.09 -9.97
C LYS A 236 -6.76 -2.78 -8.50
N LYS A 237 -6.85 -1.50 -8.17
CA LYS A 237 -7.17 -0.98 -6.86
C LYS A 237 -8.47 -0.21 -6.94
N THR A 238 -9.28 -0.35 -5.90
CA THR A 238 -10.58 0.31 -5.78
C THR A 238 -10.70 0.96 -4.42
N THR A 239 -11.28 2.14 -4.35
CA THR A 239 -11.44 2.85 -3.08
C THR A 239 -12.36 2.08 -2.11
N ASN A 240 -11.96 2.05 -0.83
CA ASN A 240 -12.68 1.49 0.29
C ASN A 240 -13.05 2.60 1.27
N LEU A 241 -14.35 2.83 1.42
CA LEU A 241 -14.86 3.90 2.28
C LEU A 241 -14.76 3.57 3.78
N PHE A 242 -14.67 2.28 4.13
CA PHE A 242 -14.57 1.82 5.52
C PHE A 242 -13.49 0.75 5.66
N PRO A 243 -12.21 1.11 5.48
CA PRO A 243 -11.12 0.14 5.55
C PRO A 243 -11.06 -0.50 6.94
N CYS A 244 -10.85 -1.81 6.94
CA CYS A 244 -10.79 -2.64 8.12
C CYS A 244 -9.71 -3.69 7.89
N ASN A 245 -8.83 -3.87 8.87
CA ASN A 245 -7.64 -4.71 8.75
C ASN A 245 -6.73 -4.23 7.62
N VAL A 246 -6.03 -3.15 7.90
CA VAL A 246 -5.17 -2.43 6.95
C VAL A 246 -3.70 -2.62 7.33
N ILE A 247 -2.82 -2.66 6.32
CA ILE A 247 -1.37 -2.50 6.50
C ILE A 247 -0.94 -1.18 5.88
N SER A 248 -0.28 -0.32 6.64
CA SER A 248 0.44 0.82 6.06
C SER A 248 1.89 0.46 5.77
N GLN A 249 2.33 0.77 4.55
CA GLN A 249 3.74 0.72 4.12
C GLN A 249 4.42 2.09 4.18
N THR A 250 3.74 3.16 4.58
CA THR A 250 4.33 4.49 4.66
C THR A 250 4.96 4.72 6.04
N PRO A 251 6.09 5.46 6.12
CA PRO A 251 6.74 5.74 7.40
C PRO A 251 5.96 6.75 8.25
N SER A 252 5.01 7.47 7.66
CA SER A 252 4.11 8.36 8.37
C SER A 252 2.75 8.42 7.71
N GLY A 253 1.74 8.84 8.46
CA GLY A 253 0.39 9.02 7.95
C GLY A 253 -0.59 9.45 9.01
N ARG A 254 -1.79 9.81 8.57
CA ARG A 254 -2.94 10.07 9.44
C ARG A 254 -4.11 9.24 8.94
N PHE A 255 -4.76 8.54 9.85
CA PHE A 255 -5.83 7.63 9.51
C PHE A 255 -7.01 7.77 10.47
N THR A 256 -8.22 7.59 9.95
CA THR A 256 -9.44 7.55 10.75
C THR A 256 -10.13 6.22 10.54
N MET A 257 -10.05 5.34 11.52
CA MET A 257 -10.76 4.07 11.49
C MET A 257 -12.18 4.27 12.03
N VAL A 258 -13.17 3.78 11.28
CA VAL A 258 -14.59 3.86 11.65
C VAL A 258 -15.24 2.48 11.51
N ILE A 259 -15.93 2.02 12.56
CA ILE A 259 -16.74 0.80 12.54
C ILE A 259 -18.21 1.19 12.77
N PRO A 260 -19.03 1.29 11.71
CA PRO A 260 -20.41 1.73 11.82
C PRO A 260 -21.35 0.57 12.17
N HIS A 261 -21.82 0.49 13.43
CA HIS A 261 -22.83 -0.49 13.87
C HIS A 261 -22.55 -1.95 13.48
N GLN A 262 -21.27 -2.34 13.51
CA GLN A 262 -20.84 -3.68 13.11
C GLN A 262 -20.10 -4.38 14.26
N HIS A 263 -20.52 -5.61 14.56
CA HIS A 263 -19.84 -6.48 15.51
C HIS A 263 -18.65 -7.12 14.81
N ARG A 264 -17.57 -6.36 14.66
CA ARG A 264 -16.33 -6.79 14.00
C ARG A 264 -15.12 -6.11 14.64
N ASN A 265 -13.98 -6.78 14.57
CA ASN A 265 -12.72 -6.19 14.96
C ASN A 265 -12.03 -5.63 13.72
N CYS A 266 -11.45 -4.44 13.83
CA CYS A 266 -10.64 -3.86 12.75
C CYS A 266 -9.27 -3.49 13.28
N SER A 267 -8.25 -3.83 12.50
CA SER A 267 -6.86 -3.51 12.80
C SER A 267 -6.28 -2.52 11.78
N PHE A 268 -5.32 -1.73 12.23
CA PHE A 268 -4.44 -0.95 11.37
C PHE A 268 -3.01 -1.25 11.80
N SER A 269 -2.26 -1.89 10.92
CA SER A 269 -0.90 -2.37 11.16
C SER A 269 0.10 -1.44 10.49
N ILE A 270 1.14 -1.07 11.23
CA ILE A 270 2.24 -0.25 10.76
C ILE A 270 3.50 -1.10 10.88
N ILE A 271 4.22 -1.27 9.77
CA ILE A 271 5.39 -2.15 9.67
C ILE A 271 6.71 -1.42 9.98
N TYR A 272 6.65 -0.47 10.91
CA TYR A 272 7.78 0.31 11.37
C TYR A 272 7.65 0.57 12.89
N PRO A 273 8.78 0.75 13.59
CA PRO A 273 8.80 1.43 14.88
C PRO A 273 8.25 2.86 14.70
N VAL A 274 7.27 3.23 15.52
CA VAL A 274 6.54 4.49 15.33
C VAL A 274 6.24 5.20 16.63
N VAL A 275 6.04 6.49 16.52
CA VAL A 275 5.26 7.24 17.48
C VAL A 275 3.84 7.34 16.96
N ILE A 276 2.87 6.96 17.79
CA ILE A 276 1.45 7.11 17.50
C ILE A 276 0.89 8.23 18.35
N LYS A 277 0.13 9.11 17.73
CA LYS A 277 -0.63 10.15 18.41
C LYS A 277 -2.10 10.05 18.04
N ILE A 278 -2.90 9.65 19.02
CA ILE A 278 -4.35 9.58 18.92
C ILE A 278 -4.91 10.95 19.25
N SER A 279 -5.73 11.50 18.35
CA SER A 279 -6.31 12.84 18.44
C SER A 279 -7.79 12.84 18.83
N ASP A 280 -8.51 11.77 18.47
CA ASP A 280 -9.94 11.61 18.69
C ASP A 280 -10.24 10.12 18.91
N LEU A 281 -10.93 9.79 19.99
CA LEU A 281 -11.45 8.45 20.23
C LEU A 281 -12.91 8.55 20.67
N ILE A 282 -13.79 7.92 19.90
CA ILE A 282 -15.20 7.79 20.18
C ILE A 282 -15.54 6.31 20.24
N LEU A 283 -15.92 5.86 21.43
CA LEU A 283 -16.37 4.51 21.69
C LEU A 283 -17.83 4.50 22.17
N GLY A 284 -18.50 3.39 21.90
CA GLY A 284 -19.80 3.07 22.47
C GLY A 284 -19.78 3.09 23.99
N HIS A 285 -20.59 3.97 24.58
CA HIS A 285 -20.58 4.26 26.01
C HIS A 285 -20.88 3.02 26.87
N LEU A 286 -20.11 2.85 27.95
CA LEU A 286 -20.62 2.16 29.14
C LEU A 286 -21.26 3.16 30.09
N ASN A 287 -22.54 2.96 30.36
CA ASN A 287 -23.16 3.45 31.58
C ASN A 287 -22.52 2.71 32.78
N GLY A 288 -21.47 3.26 33.36
CA GLY A 288 -20.89 2.73 34.58
C GLY A 288 -19.80 3.63 35.13
N LEU A 289 -20.07 4.28 36.26
CA LEU A 289 -19.10 4.99 37.09
C LEU A 289 -17.98 4.03 37.55
N PHE A 290 -16.96 3.81 36.72
CA PHE A 290 -15.73 3.15 37.14
C PHE A 290 -14.60 4.18 37.25
N LEU A 291 -14.62 4.90 38.38
CA LEU A 291 -13.46 5.56 38.99
C LEU A 291 -12.50 4.51 39.59
N LYS A 292 -12.04 3.54 38.79
CA LYS A 292 -10.98 2.62 39.19
C LYS A 292 -9.96 2.51 38.07
N LYS A 293 -8.69 2.77 38.41
CA LYS A 293 -7.53 2.54 37.55
C LYS A 293 -7.68 1.15 36.87
N PRO A 294 -7.55 1.04 35.54
CA PRO A 294 -7.56 -0.24 34.87
C PRO A 294 -6.24 -0.95 35.20
N SER A 295 -6.25 -1.68 36.31
CA SER A 295 -5.22 -2.67 36.66
C SER A 295 -5.52 -4.04 36.04
N ALA A 296 -6.73 -4.18 35.48
CA ALA A 296 -7.14 -5.23 34.56
C ALA A 296 -7.59 -4.52 33.27
N GLY A 297 -7.14 -4.98 32.10
CA GLY A 297 -7.36 -4.34 30.79
C GLY A 297 -8.83 -4.12 30.42
N CYS A 298 -9.09 -3.59 29.23
CA CYS A 298 -10.45 -3.24 28.77
C CYS A 298 -11.32 -4.46 28.42
N ALA A 299 -10.82 -5.68 28.59
CA ALA A 299 -11.54 -6.91 28.29
C ALA A 299 -12.83 -7.02 29.13
N GLY A 300 -13.99 -7.00 28.46
CA GLY A 300 -15.32 -7.06 29.09
C GLY A 300 -16.01 -5.71 29.30
N VAL A 301 -15.34 -4.61 28.93
CA VAL A 301 -15.83 -3.22 29.06
C VAL A 301 -16.67 -2.79 27.84
N GLY A 302 -16.88 -3.66 26.85
CA GLY A 302 -17.67 -3.36 25.65
C GLY A 302 -16.78 -3.02 24.46
N ASP A 303 -16.92 -1.81 23.91
CA ASP A 303 -16.15 -1.35 22.76
C ASP A 303 -14.84 -0.70 23.25
N PHE A 304 -13.70 -1.08 22.68
CA PHE A 304 -12.39 -0.56 23.10
C PHE A 304 -11.36 -0.58 21.96
N VAL A 305 -10.26 0.15 22.15
CA VAL A 305 -9.11 0.16 21.27
C VAL A 305 -7.89 -0.39 22.00
N GLU A 306 -7.16 -1.30 21.36
CA GLU A 306 -5.92 -1.88 21.83
C GLU A 306 -4.77 -1.34 20.96
N LEU A 307 -3.66 -0.99 21.60
CA LEU A 307 -2.38 -0.77 20.96
C LEU A 307 -1.52 -1.99 21.23
N LEU A 308 -1.06 -2.63 20.17
CA LEU A 308 -0.31 -3.88 20.21
C LEU A 308 1.05 -3.68 19.56
N GLY A 309 2.07 -4.40 20.05
CA GLY A 309 3.41 -4.39 19.50
C GLY A 309 3.97 -5.79 19.33
N GLY A 310 4.76 -6.01 18.29
CA GLY A 310 5.43 -7.30 18.07
C GLY A 310 6.29 -7.33 16.82
N THR A 311 6.75 -8.52 16.46
CA THR A 311 7.58 -8.78 15.25
C THR A 311 6.81 -9.50 14.14
N GLY A 312 5.58 -9.94 14.44
CA GLY A 312 4.68 -10.66 13.55
C GLY A 312 3.65 -9.74 12.87
N LEU A 313 2.71 -10.34 12.14
CA LEU A 313 1.58 -9.65 11.53
C LEU A 313 0.23 -10.05 12.14
N ASP A 314 0.18 -11.06 13.02
CA ASP A 314 -1.05 -11.53 13.65
C ASP A 314 -1.32 -10.80 14.98
N PRO A 315 -2.31 -9.89 15.06
CA PRO A 315 -2.61 -9.14 16.28
C PRO A 315 -2.92 -10.04 17.48
N SER A 316 -3.42 -11.26 17.28
CA SER A 316 -3.73 -12.18 18.37
C SER A 316 -2.50 -12.77 19.09
N LYS A 317 -1.31 -12.61 18.49
CA LYS A 317 -0.02 -13.07 19.03
C LYS A 317 0.87 -11.92 19.48
N MET A 318 0.44 -10.67 19.30
CA MET A 318 1.19 -9.49 19.68
C MET A 318 1.03 -9.16 21.16
N PHE A 319 1.98 -8.40 21.69
CA PHE A 319 1.93 -7.95 23.08
C PHE A 319 1.03 -6.70 23.20
N PRO A 320 0.05 -6.68 24.12
CA PRO A 320 -0.78 -5.50 24.36
C PRO A 320 0.01 -4.44 25.13
N LEU A 321 0.24 -3.30 24.49
CA LEU A 321 0.96 -2.16 25.06
C LEU A 321 0.03 -1.24 25.87
N ALA A 322 -1.19 -1.01 25.37
CA ALA A 322 -2.18 -0.18 26.05
C ALA A 322 -3.60 -0.51 25.57
N ASP A 323 -4.57 -0.39 26.49
CA ASP A 323 -5.99 -0.48 26.16
C ASP A 323 -6.70 0.85 26.47
N LEU A 324 -7.55 1.30 25.55
CA LEU A 324 -8.32 2.53 25.64
C LEU A 324 -9.81 2.18 25.61
N CYS A 325 -10.47 2.27 26.76
CA CYS A 325 -11.91 2.00 26.90
C CYS A 325 -12.77 3.26 27.11
N HIS A 326 -12.18 4.47 27.06
CA HIS A 326 -12.91 5.72 27.28
C HIS A 326 -12.78 6.62 26.07
N SER A 327 -13.89 7.22 25.66
CA SER A 327 -13.89 8.27 24.64
C SER A 327 -13.17 9.50 25.16
N PHE A 328 -12.33 10.10 24.34
CA PHE A 328 -11.69 11.37 24.63
C PHE A 328 -11.46 12.18 23.36
N HIS A 329 -11.45 13.49 23.54
CA HIS A 329 -11.03 14.46 22.54
C HIS A 329 -9.74 15.11 23.04
N GLY A 330 -8.65 14.92 22.32
CA GLY A 330 -7.33 15.39 22.77
C GLY A 330 -6.20 14.51 22.27
N SER A 331 -4.96 14.97 22.42
CA SER A 331 -3.78 14.22 21.97
C SER A 331 -3.28 13.29 23.07
N ALA A 332 -3.34 11.98 22.83
CA ALA A 332 -2.58 10.97 23.55
C ALA A 332 -1.46 10.46 22.64
N GLN A 333 -0.22 10.43 23.13
CA GLN A 333 0.96 10.05 22.34
C GLN A 333 1.71 8.92 23.02
N MET A 334 2.24 7.98 22.21
CA MET A 334 3.07 6.88 22.68
C MET A 334 4.16 6.59 21.64
N LYS A 335 5.41 6.46 22.08
CA LYS A 335 6.49 5.90 21.27
C LYS A 335 6.38 4.37 21.36
N ILE A 336 6.68 3.67 20.27
CA ILE A 336 6.58 2.20 20.19
C ILE A 336 7.75 1.69 19.34
N GLY A 337 8.75 1.11 20.02
CA GLY A 337 9.95 0.58 19.40
C GLY A 337 9.85 -0.83 18.81
N CYS A 338 8.64 -1.37 18.60
CA CYS A 338 8.45 -2.72 18.05
C CYS A 338 8.54 -2.69 16.52
N ASP A 339 8.98 -3.78 15.88
CA ASP A 339 9.07 -3.87 14.41
C ASP A 339 7.72 -3.59 13.74
N ASN A 340 6.64 -4.13 14.32
CA ASN A 340 5.27 -3.90 13.89
C ASN A 340 4.43 -3.39 15.07
N THR A 341 3.60 -2.39 14.76
CA THR A 341 2.65 -1.80 15.70
C THR A 341 1.23 -1.93 15.14
N VAL A 342 0.27 -2.31 15.96
CA VAL A 342 -1.13 -2.45 15.53
C VAL A 342 -2.05 -1.65 16.44
N LEU A 343 -2.89 -0.82 15.83
CA LEU A 343 -4.06 -0.26 16.49
C LEU A 343 -5.28 -1.12 16.13
N ARG A 344 -5.85 -1.81 17.12
CA ARG A 344 -6.98 -2.73 16.96
C ARG A 344 -8.20 -2.21 17.69
N MET A 345 -9.30 -2.02 16.97
CA MET A 345 -10.60 -1.65 17.53
C MET A 345 -11.47 -2.88 17.64
N VAL A 346 -11.95 -3.16 18.86
CA VAL A 346 -12.89 -4.23 19.17
C VAL A 346 -14.28 -3.60 19.33
N SER A 347 -15.23 -4.00 18.50
CA SER A 347 -16.57 -3.42 18.43
C SER A 347 -17.66 -4.48 18.64
N SER A 348 -18.57 -4.20 19.57
CA SER A 348 -19.78 -4.96 19.83
C SER A 348 -20.88 -4.75 18.79
N GLY A 349 -20.72 -3.77 17.89
CA GLY A 349 -21.70 -3.43 16.85
C GLY A 349 -22.92 -2.64 17.31
N LYS A 350 -23.00 -2.27 18.59
CA LYS A 350 -24.11 -1.47 19.12
C LYS A 350 -23.98 0.02 18.80
N HIS A 351 -22.76 0.49 18.56
CA HIS A 351 -22.45 1.91 18.40
C HIS A 351 -21.60 2.15 17.14
N ILE A 352 -21.38 3.42 16.82
CA ILE A 352 -20.40 3.85 15.83
C ILE A 352 -19.11 4.14 16.58
N ASN A 353 -18.11 3.29 16.38
CA ASN A 353 -16.80 3.46 16.98
C ASN A 353 -15.87 4.16 15.98
N ARG A 354 -15.09 5.13 16.47
CA ARG A 354 -14.16 5.92 15.65
C ARG A 354 -12.88 6.23 16.41
N VAL A 355 -11.76 6.09 15.74
CA VAL A 355 -10.46 6.54 16.24
C VAL A 355 -9.70 7.27 15.14
N THR A 356 -9.18 8.45 15.46
CA THR A 356 -8.35 9.25 14.56
C THR A 356 -6.95 9.36 15.15
N PHE A 357 -5.95 8.92 14.40
CA PHE A 357 -4.56 8.94 14.84
C PHE A 357 -3.63 9.35 13.71
N GLU A 358 -2.51 9.93 14.10
CA GLU A 358 -1.36 10.16 13.24
C GLU A 358 -0.18 9.33 13.75
N TYR A 359 0.68 8.90 12.84
CA TYR A 359 1.89 8.16 13.18
C TYR A 359 3.06 8.63 12.33
N TYR A 360 4.25 8.50 12.89
CA TYR A 360 5.50 8.79 12.23
C TYR A 360 6.58 7.82 12.72
N GLN A 361 7.46 7.42 11.81
CA GLN A 361 8.55 6.50 12.09
C GLN A 361 9.49 7.10 13.14
N LEU A 362 9.85 6.27 14.11
CA LEU A 362 10.88 6.61 15.10
C LEU A 362 12.25 6.62 14.44
N ASP A 363 13.01 7.69 14.67
CA ASP A 363 14.41 7.74 14.27
C ASP A 363 15.28 6.88 15.20
N LEU A 364 16.38 6.32 14.70
CA LEU A 364 17.28 5.43 15.45
C LEU A 364 17.82 6.07 16.74
N GLN A 365 17.99 7.39 16.75
CA GLN A 365 18.43 8.15 17.94
C GLN A 365 17.30 8.31 18.97
N GLU A 366 16.04 8.37 18.54
CA GLU A 366 14.87 8.41 19.42
C GLU A 366 14.57 7.04 20.02
N ILE A 367 14.85 5.96 19.27
CA ILE A 367 14.83 4.57 19.74
C ILE A 367 15.85 4.35 20.88
N GLU A 368 16.96 5.11 20.93
CA GLU A 368 17.93 5.04 22.02
C GLU A 368 17.56 5.94 23.22
N ASN A 369 16.86 7.06 23.00
CA ASN A 369 16.37 7.99 24.03
C ASN A 369 15.02 7.53 24.66
N ARG A 370 15.00 6.27 25.12
CA ARG A 370 13.86 5.48 25.62
C ARG A 370 13.15 5.96 26.91
N LYS A 371 13.38 7.20 27.36
CA LYS A 371 13.00 7.66 28.72
C LYS A 371 11.75 8.54 28.81
N GLU A 372 11.02 8.77 27.71
CA GLU A 372 9.93 9.75 27.65
C GLU A 372 8.53 9.18 27.41
N ASN A 373 8.29 7.89 27.63
CA ASN A 373 6.93 7.39 27.56
C ASN A 373 6.21 7.60 28.90
N SER A 374 4.95 8.01 28.84
CA SER A 374 4.04 8.09 29.98
C SER A 374 3.60 6.71 30.51
N ILE A 375 3.99 5.64 29.83
CA ILE A 375 3.71 4.22 30.12
C ILE A 375 5.00 3.41 29.87
N GLU A 376 5.33 2.44 30.72
CA GLU A 376 6.49 1.55 30.54
C GLU A 376 6.37 0.73 29.23
N GLU A 377 7.43 0.65 28.41
CA GLU A 377 7.46 -0.07 27.13
C GLU A 377 8.00 -1.51 27.26
N PHE A 378 7.47 -2.44 26.45
CA PHE A 378 7.62 -3.90 26.64
C PHE A 378 8.02 -4.72 25.38
N CYS A 379 8.60 -4.11 24.35
CA CYS A 379 9.12 -4.88 23.20
C CYS A 379 10.63 -5.13 23.35
N PHE A 380 11.00 -6.29 23.89
CA PHE A 380 12.39 -6.76 23.82
C PHE A 380 12.63 -7.40 22.46
N PRO A 381 13.64 -6.96 21.68
CA PRO A 381 14.10 -7.75 20.55
C PRO A 381 14.60 -9.08 21.10
N SER A 382 13.99 -10.19 20.66
CA SER A 382 14.53 -11.52 20.95
C SER A 382 15.87 -11.63 20.23
N ILE A 383 16.95 -11.70 21.03
CA ILE A 383 18.33 -11.91 20.58
C ILE A 383 18.46 -13.25 19.85
#